data_AF-A0A8C9M3S9-F1
#
_entry.id   AF-A0A8C9M3S9-F1
#
_cell.length_a   1.000
_cell.length_b   1.000
_cell.length_c   1.000
_cell.angle_alpha   90.00
_cell.angle_beta   90.00
_cell.angle_gamma   90.00
#
_symmetry.space_group_name_H-M   'P 1'
#
loop_
_entity.id
_entity.type
_entity.pdbx_description
1 polymer ?
#
loop_
_entity_poly.entity_id
_entity_poly.type
_entity_poly.pdbx_seq_one_letter_code
_entity_poly.pdbx_strand_id
1 'polypeptide(L)'
;MDPPDSASRVFCSRILSMVNTDDVNAIILAQKNMLDRFEKTNEMLLNFNNLSSARLQQMSERFLHHTRTLVEMKRDLDSIFRRIRLHRSLRLRRSEVWDKILKTLKGKLARQHPEAFSHIPEASLLEDEDEDPIPPSTTTTIATSEQSTGSCDTSPDTVSPSLSPGFEDLSHVRSSSPAINGRSQTDDEETPGE
;
A
#
# COMPACT_ATOMS: atom_id res chain seq x y z
N MET A 1 73.80 -32.72 -55.84
CA MET A 1 73.14 -33.67 -54.92
C MET A 1 73.36 -33.12 -53.53
N ASP A 2 72.35 -32.49 -52.95
CA ASP A 2 72.45 -32.02 -51.56
C ASP A 2 72.58 -33.22 -50.62
N PRO A 3 73.41 -33.13 -49.56
CA PRO A 3 73.63 -34.24 -48.64
C PRO A 3 72.34 -34.61 -47.91
N PRO A 4 72.13 -35.90 -47.58
CA PRO A 4 70.94 -36.35 -46.86
C PRO A 4 70.85 -35.64 -45.51
N ASP A 5 69.68 -35.08 -45.21
CA ASP A 5 69.42 -34.43 -43.93
C ASP A 5 69.74 -35.37 -42.75
N SER A 6 70.47 -34.86 -41.75
CA SER A 6 70.76 -35.59 -40.51
C SER A 6 69.49 -36.18 -39.91
N ALA A 7 69.56 -37.41 -39.38
CA ALA A 7 68.44 -38.08 -38.72
C ALA A 7 67.78 -37.23 -37.62
N SER A 8 68.57 -36.43 -36.90
CA SER A 8 68.07 -35.48 -35.91
C SER A 8 67.22 -34.36 -36.52
N ARG A 9 67.58 -33.87 -37.72
CA ARG A 9 66.81 -32.84 -38.44
C ARG A 9 65.49 -33.41 -38.95
N VAL A 10 65.48 -34.64 -39.45
CA VAL A 10 64.25 -35.32 -39.88
C VAL A 10 63.30 -35.55 -38.70
N PHE A 11 63.83 -35.99 -37.55
CA PHE A 11 63.05 -36.15 -36.32
C PHE A 11 62.45 -34.83 -35.81
N CYS A 12 63.27 -33.78 -35.69
CA CYS A 12 62.81 -32.46 -35.27
C CYS A 12 61.77 -31.88 -36.24
N SER A 13 61.98 -32.04 -37.56
CA SER A 13 61.01 -31.62 -38.57
C SER A 13 59.69 -32.37 -38.44
N ARG A 14 59.72 -33.66 -38.12
CA ARG A 14 58.51 -34.45 -37.92
C ARG A 14 57.74 -33.96 -36.70
N ILE A 15 58.41 -33.74 -35.57
CA ILE A 15 57.77 -33.21 -34.36
C ILE A 15 57.19 -31.82 -34.59
N LEU A 16 57.91 -30.93 -35.27
CA LEU A 16 57.42 -29.58 -35.59
C LEU A 16 56.21 -29.62 -36.53
N SER A 17 56.15 -30.59 -37.44
CA SER A 17 55.01 -30.78 -38.36
C SER A 17 53.76 -31.41 -37.72
N MET A 18 53.88 -31.96 -36.51
CA MET A 18 52.74 -32.59 -35.83
C MET A 18 51.74 -31.58 -35.27
N VAL A 19 52.15 -30.32 -35.12
CA VAL A 19 51.26 -29.25 -34.67
C VAL A 19 50.78 -28.48 -35.89
N ASN A 20 49.49 -28.56 -36.18
CA ASN A 20 48.86 -27.73 -37.20
C ASN A 20 48.65 -26.32 -36.64
N THR A 21 49.43 -25.36 -37.12
CA THR A 21 49.33 -23.96 -36.72
C THR A 21 47.97 -23.34 -37.06
N ASP A 22 47.31 -23.82 -38.12
CA ASP A 22 46.01 -23.29 -38.55
C ASP A 22 44.90 -23.68 -37.57
N ASP A 23 44.92 -24.92 -37.06
CA ASP A 23 43.98 -25.39 -36.05
C ASP A 23 44.19 -24.65 -34.71
N VAL A 24 45.45 -24.42 -34.32
CA VAL A 24 45.78 -23.63 -33.13
C VAL A 24 45.25 -22.19 -33.27
N ASN A 25 45.44 -21.57 -34.43
CA ASN A 25 44.90 -20.23 -34.70
C ASN A 25 43.37 -20.21 -34.73
N ALA A 26 42.72 -21.24 -35.27
CA ALA A 26 41.27 -21.37 -35.26
C ALA A 26 40.71 -21.50 -33.83
N ILE A 27 41.38 -22.27 -32.97
CA ILE A 27 41.03 -22.40 -31.54
C ILE A 27 41.19 -21.04 -30.85
N ILE A 28 42.31 -20.35 -31.05
CA ILE A 28 42.55 -19.02 -30.45
C ILE A 28 41.46 -18.03 -30.90
N LEU A 29 41.07 -18.05 -32.17
CA LEU A 29 40.02 -17.18 -32.70
C LEU A 29 38.65 -17.51 -32.08
N ALA A 30 38.31 -18.79 -31.97
CA ALA A 30 37.06 -19.24 -31.35
C ALA A 30 36.99 -18.82 -29.87
N GLN A 31 38.09 -18.98 -29.13
CA GLN A 31 38.18 -18.58 -27.72
C GLN A 31 38.06 -17.06 -27.55
N LYS A 32 38.72 -16.26 -28.40
CA LYS A 32 38.57 -14.80 -28.41
C LYS A 32 37.14 -14.37 -28.70
N ASN A 33 36.48 -15.01 -29.67
CA ASN A 33 35.08 -14.72 -29.98
C ASN A 33 34.15 -15.07 -28.81
N MET A 34 34.42 -16.19 -28.12
CA MET A 34 33.67 -16.58 -26.94
C MET A 34 33.86 -15.59 -25.78
N LEU A 35 35.09 -15.13 -25.55
CA LEU A 35 35.38 -14.13 -24.51
C LEU A 35 34.65 -12.81 -24.78
N ASP A 36 34.71 -12.29 -26.01
CA ASP A 36 34.00 -11.06 -26.41
C ASP A 36 32.48 -11.19 -26.21
N ARG A 37 31.90 -12.37 -26.52
CA ARG A 37 30.48 -12.63 -26.25
C ARG A 37 30.18 -12.62 -24.75
N PHE A 38 31.02 -13.26 -23.93
CA PHE A 38 30.82 -13.28 -22.49
C PHE A 38 30.93 -11.89 -21.87
N GLU A 39 31.89 -11.08 -22.30
CA GLU A 39 32.05 -9.70 -21.82
C GLU A 39 30.82 -8.85 -22.15
N LYS A 40 30.31 -8.93 -23.40
CA LYS A 40 29.10 -8.22 -23.81
C LYS A 40 27.86 -8.66 -23.02
N THR A 41 27.70 -9.97 -22.81
CA THR A 41 26.57 -10.48 -22.02
C THR A 41 26.68 -10.03 -20.57
N ASN A 42 27.87 -10.05 -19.97
CA ASN A 42 28.08 -9.59 -18.60
C ASN A 42 27.79 -8.10 -18.44
N GLU A 43 28.22 -7.27 -19.39
CA GLU A 43 27.91 -5.84 -19.38
C GLU A 43 26.40 -5.59 -19.48
N MET A 44 25.71 -6.32 -20.36
CA MET A 44 24.26 -6.23 -20.51
C MET A 44 23.52 -6.65 -19.23
N LEU A 45 23.98 -7.73 -18.57
CA LEU A 45 23.41 -8.19 -17.30
C LEU A 45 23.65 -7.18 -16.18
N LEU A 46 24.85 -6.59 -16.11
CA LEU A 46 25.16 -5.55 -15.14
C LEU A 46 24.28 -4.32 -15.35
N ASN A 47 24.10 -3.89 -16.60
CA ASN A 47 23.22 -2.78 -16.95
C ASN A 47 21.76 -3.07 -16.56
N PHE A 48 21.27 -4.27 -16.87
CA PHE A 48 19.92 -4.70 -16.50
C PHE A 48 19.74 -4.74 -14.98
N ASN A 49 20.70 -5.25 -14.23
CA ASN A 49 20.65 -5.29 -12.77
C ASN A 49 20.60 -3.87 -12.19
N ASN A 50 21.46 -2.96 -12.69
CA ASN A 50 21.46 -1.57 -12.25
C ASN A 50 20.14 -0.86 -12.57
N LEU A 51 19.63 -1.01 -13.79
CA LEU A 51 18.37 -0.38 -14.22
C LEU A 51 17.17 -0.94 -13.45
N SER A 52 17.09 -2.27 -13.28
CA SER A 52 16.01 -2.91 -12.53
C SER A 52 16.04 -2.52 -11.06
N SER A 53 17.22 -2.48 -10.44
CA SER A 53 17.41 -2.01 -9.06
C SER A 53 16.99 -0.54 -8.90
N ALA A 54 17.41 0.34 -9.81
CA ALA A 54 17.04 1.75 -9.78
C ALA A 54 15.51 1.96 -9.92
N ARG A 55 14.87 1.22 -10.83
CA ARG A 55 13.41 1.26 -11.00
C ARG A 55 12.68 0.75 -9.76
N LEU A 56 13.17 -0.34 -9.16
CA LEU A 56 12.60 -0.89 -7.94
C LEU A 56 12.72 0.11 -6.78
N GLN A 57 13.89 0.71 -6.60
CA GLN A 57 14.11 1.71 -5.57
C GLN A 57 13.16 2.90 -5.72
N GLN A 58 13.03 3.44 -6.95
CA GLN A 58 12.13 4.55 -7.23
C GLN A 58 10.67 4.21 -6.89
N MET A 59 10.19 3.03 -7.27
CA MET A 59 8.83 2.60 -6.92
C MET A 59 8.66 2.40 -5.42
N SER A 60 9.64 1.78 -4.76
CA SER A 60 9.62 1.55 -3.32
C SER A 60 9.56 2.87 -2.53
N GLU A 61 10.34 3.86 -2.92
CA GLU A 61 10.33 5.20 -2.31
C GLU A 61 8.96 5.87 -2.45
N ARG A 62 8.36 5.83 -3.65
CA ARG A 62 7.00 6.36 -3.89
C ARG A 62 5.96 5.64 -3.06
N PHE A 63 6.04 4.32 -2.97
CA PHE A 63 5.12 3.51 -2.18
C PHE A 63 5.20 3.84 -0.68
N LEU A 64 6.43 3.96 -0.15
CA LEU A 64 6.67 4.36 1.23
C LEU A 64 6.14 5.78 1.49
N HIS A 65 6.34 6.70 0.55
CA HIS A 65 5.81 8.06 0.64
C HIS A 65 4.28 8.05 0.73
N HIS A 66 3.60 7.38 -0.19
CA HIS A 66 2.14 7.28 -0.17
C HIS A 66 1.61 6.61 1.10
N THR A 67 2.27 5.55 1.58
CA THR A 67 1.91 4.90 2.85
C THR A 67 2.03 5.87 4.03
N ARG A 68 3.09 6.68 4.08
CA ARG A 68 3.28 7.69 5.13
C ARG A 68 2.17 8.75 5.09
N THR A 69 1.83 9.26 3.91
CA THR A 69 0.73 10.23 3.74
C THR A 69 -0.60 9.67 4.22
N LEU A 70 -0.92 8.42 3.89
CA LEU A 70 -2.15 7.76 4.37
C LEU A 70 -2.19 7.66 5.91
N VAL A 71 -1.06 7.34 6.54
CA VAL A 71 -0.94 7.28 8.00
C VAL A 71 -1.12 8.66 8.64
N GLU A 72 -0.58 9.71 8.02
CA GLU A 72 -0.76 11.10 8.47
C GLU A 72 -2.22 11.53 8.36
N MET A 73 -2.86 11.30 7.21
CA MET A 73 -4.28 11.60 7.00
C MET A 73 -5.16 10.87 8.03
N LYS A 74 -4.87 9.60 8.30
CA LYS A 74 -5.57 8.83 9.36
C LYS A 74 -5.43 9.52 10.72
N ARG A 75 -4.21 9.94 11.09
CA ARG A 75 -3.96 10.62 12.37
C ARG A 75 -4.74 11.93 12.46
N ASP A 76 -4.85 12.66 11.36
CA ASP A 76 -5.58 13.92 11.30
C ASP A 76 -7.10 13.69 11.46
N LEU A 77 -7.64 12.68 10.78
CA LEU A 77 -9.03 12.24 10.97
C LEU A 77 -9.29 11.81 12.41
N ASP A 78 -8.40 11.02 13.02
CA ASP A 78 -8.51 10.62 14.42
C ASP A 78 -8.53 11.84 15.36
N SER A 79 -7.73 12.86 15.05
CA SER A 79 -7.72 14.14 15.79
C SER A 79 -9.05 14.88 15.68
N ILE A 80 -9.58 15.01 14.45
CA ILE A 80 -10.87 15.64 14.18
C ILE A 80 -12.00 14.92 14.92
N PHE A 81 -12.08 13.59 14.81
CA PHE A 81 -13.10 12.79 15.49
C PHE A 81 -13.01 12.92 17.01
N ARG A 82 -11.79 12.92 17.59
CA ARG A 82 -11.61 13.17 19.03
C ARG A 82 -12.15 14.54 19.44
N ARG A 83 -11.85 15.60 18.67
CA ARG A 83 -12.33 16.96 18.95
C ARG A 83 -13.86 17.06 18.87
N ILE A 84 -14.48 16.42 17.87
CA ILE A 84 -15.94 16.36 17.75
C ILE A 84 -16.57 15.65 18.96
N ARG A 85 -16.03 14.50 19.38
CA ARG A 85 -16.52 13.78 20.57
C ARG A 85 -16.39 14.62 21.85
N LEU A 86 -15.26 15.31 22.02
CA LEU A 86 -15.05 16.21 23.15
C LEU A 86 -16.08 17.34 23.16
N HIS A 87 -16.27 18.02 22.03
CA HIS A 87 -17.23 19.12 21.93
C HIS A 87 -18.66 18.66 22.21
N ARG A 88 -19.07 17.49 21.67
CA ARG A 88 -20.38 16.90 21.98
C ARG A 88 -20.53 16.60 23.48
N SER A 89 -19.50 16.03 24.10
CA SER A 89 -19.50 15.71 25.54
C SER A 89 -19.58 16.98 26.40
N LEU A 90 -18.82 18.02 26.05
CA LEU A 90 -18.86 19.31 26.75
C LEU A 90 -20.23 19.99 26.61
N ARG A 91 -20.84 19.94 25.43
CA ARG A 91 -22.18 20.50 25.20
C ARG A 91 -23.23 19.80 26.07
N LEU A 92 -23.20 18.47 26.15
CA LEU A 92 -24.10 17.68 26.99
C LEU A 92 -23.93 18.05 28.47
N ARG A 93 -22.70 18.03 28.98
CA ARG A 93 -22.42 18.42 30.38
C ARG A 93 -22.87 19.85 30.68
N ARG A 94 -22.63 20.78 29.75
CA ARG A 94 -23.08 22.16 29.89
C ARG A 94 -24.62 22.21 29.96
N SER A 95 -25.34 21.48 29.11
CA SER A 95 -26.80 21.38 29.16
C SER A 95 -27.29 20.87 30.51
N GLU A 96 -26.71 19.78 31.02
CA GLU A 96 -27.07 19.21 32.33
C GLU A 96 -26.87 20.20 33.49
N VAL A 97 -25.79 20.98 33.44
CA VAL A 97 -25.51 22.02 34.43
C VAL A 97 -26.50 23.17 34.31
N TRP A 98 -26.82 23.64 33.10
CA TRP A 98 -27.82 24.69 32.86
C TRP A 98 -29.21 24.26 33.36
N ASP A 99 -29.64 23.03 33.09
CA ASP A 99 -30.92 22.50 33.54
C ASP A 99 -31.00 22.46 35.08
N LYS A 100 -29.93 22.03 35.75
CA LYS A 100 -29.84 22.04 37.23
C LYS A 100 -29.91 23.45 37.80
N ILE A 101 -29.19 24.40 37.20
CA ILE A 101 -29.21 25.82 37.62
C ILE A 101 -30.62 26.39 37.45
N LEU A 102 -31.24 26.18 36.28
CA LEU A 102 -32.58 26.67 35.98
C LEU A 102 -33.61 26.12 36.98
N LYS A 103 -33.57 24.80 37.24
CA LYS A 103 -34.44 24.16 38.24
C LYS A 103 -34.24 24.72 39.64
N THR A 104 -32.99 24.97 40.03
CA THR A 104 -32.66 25.54 41.34
C THR A 104 -33.15 26.98 41.47
N LEU A 105 -32.93 27.82 40.46
CA LEU A 105 -33.39 29.21 40.44
C LEU A 105 -34.92 29.28 40.48
N LYS A 106 -35.60 28.47 39.67
CA LYS A 106 -37.07 28.40 39.67
C LYS A 106 -37.62 27.96 41.03
N GLY A 107 -37.00 26.97 41.66
CA GLY A 107 -37.35 26.53 43.02
C GLY A 107 -37.11 27.60 44.10
N LYS A 108 -36.01 28.36 44.00
CA LYS A 108 -35.75 29.50 44.90
C LYS A 108 -36.77 30.61 44.70
N LEU A 109 -37.10 30.95 43.46
CA LEU A 109 -38.08 31.98 43.13
C LEU A 109 -39.48 31.64 43.66
N ALA A 110 -39.94 30.39 43.46
CA ALA A 110 -41.21 29.91 43.99
C ALA A 110 -41.29 29.97 45.53
N ARG A 111 -40.15 29.80 46.23
CA ARG A 111 -40.08 29.93 47.70
C ARG A 111 -40.01 31.37 48.17
N GLN A 112 -39.44 32.28 47.39
CA GLN A 112 -39.34 33.70 47.73
C GLN A 112 -40.63 34.47 47.45
N HIS A 113 -41.43 34.02 46.47
CA HIS A 113 -42.71 34.64 46.11
C HIS A 113 -43.84 33.58 46.03
N PRO A 114 -44.26 32.99 47.16
CA PRO A 114 -45.37 32.05 47.17
C PRO A 114 -46.70 32.68 46.70
N GLU A 115 -46.91 33.97 47.05
CA GLU A 115 -48.13 34.73 46.75
C GLU A 115 -48.28 35.10 45.25
N ALA A 116 -47.21 34.99 44.45
CA ALA A 116 -47.24 35.32 43.02
C ALA A 116 -47.71 34.17 42.14
N PHE A 117 -47.77 32.94 42.68
CA PHE A 117 -48.25 31.74 41.98
C PHE A 117 -49.66 31.29 42.43
N SER A 118 -50.26 31.94 43.42
CA SER A 118 -51.64 31.68 43.89
C SER A 118 -52.72 32.48 43.16
N HIS A 119 -52.34 33.35 42.22
CA HIS A 119 -53.28 34.14 41.41
C HIS A 119 -53.13 33.83 39.92
N ILE A 120 -53.64 32.67 39.52
CA ILE A 120 -54.17 32.48 38.17
C ILE A 120 -55.67 32.26 38.36
N PRO A 121 -56.54 33.25 38.04
CA PRO A 121 -57.93 32.96 37.78
C PRO A 121 -57.98 32.06 36.55
N GLU A 122 -58.56 30.88 36.75
CA GLU A 122 -59.06 29.98 35.73
C GLU A 122 -60.04 30.77 34.85
N ALA A 123 -59.54 31.37 33.77
CA ALA A 123 -60.36 32.13 32.84
C ALA A 123 -59.93 31.82 31.40
N SER A 124 -60.89 31.21 30.70
CA SER A 124 -61.04 31.22 29.24
C SER A 124 -60.22 30.20 28.45
N LEU A 125 -60.55 28.93 28.68
CA LEU A 125 -60.62 27.95 27.60
C LEU A 125 -61.87 28.33 26.77
N LEU A 126 -61.71 29.26 25.82
CA LEU A 126 -62.65 29.43 24.71
C LEU A 126 -62.00 28.76 23.49
N GLU A 127 -62.48 27.55 23.22
CA GLU A 127 -62.46 26.97 21.89
C GLU A 127 -63.38 27.84 21.03
N ASP A 128 -62.81 28.60 20.10
CA ASP A 128 -63.55 29.12 18.96
C ASP A 128 -62.82 28.65 17.70
N GLU A 129 -63.55 27.87 16.92
CA GLU A 129 -63.19 27.34 15.63
C GLU A 129 -63.10 28.43 14.55
N ASP A 130 -62.50 28.04 13.42
CA ASP A 130 -62.62 28.61 12.07
C ASP A 130 -61.76 29.84 11.71
N GLU A 131 -60.57 29.58 11.15
CA GLU A 131 -60.11 30.35 9.99
C GLU A 131 -59.24 29.49 9.03
N ASP A 132 -59.56 29.60 7.74
CA ASP A 132 -59.27 28.72 6.60
C ASP A 132 -57.78 28.51 6.20
N PRO A 133 -57.46 27.46 5.42
CA PRO A 133 -56.10 27.03 5.12
C PRO A 133 -55.39 27.88 4.06
N ILE A 134 -54.17 28.32 4.36
CA ILE A 134 -53.28 28.98 3.38
C ILE A 134 -52.37 27.92 2.72
N PRO A 135 -52.26 27.88 1.37
CA PRO A 135 -51.67 26.78 0.60
C PRO A 135 -50.13 26.67 0.69
N PRO A 136 -49.55 25.49 0.37
CA PRO A 136 -48.13 25.21 0.55
C PRO A 136 -47.23 26.11 -0.32
N SER A 137 -46.22 26.70 0.31
CA SER A 137 -45.20 27.50 -0.37
C SER A 137 -44.49 26.70 -1.45
N THR A 138 -44.41 27.33 -2.61
CA THR A 138 -43.71 26.92 -3.82
C THR A 138 -42.23 26.66 -3.57
N THR A 139 -41.81 25.42 -3.80
CA THR A 139 -40.41 25.03 -4.01
C THR A 139 -39.81 25.88 -5.12
N THR A 140 -38.90 26.79 -4.76
CA THR A 140 -38.08 27.53 -5.71
C THR A 140 -36.89 26.65 -6.11
N THR A 141 -36.93 26.13 -7.33
CA THR A 141 -35.81 25.45 -8.00
C THR A 141 -34.73 26.47 -8.33
N ILE A 142 -33.59 26.40 -7.67
CA ILE A 142 -32.40 27.17 -8.07
C ILE A 142 -31.59 26.29 -9.01
N ALA A 143 -31.69 26.58 -10.32
CA ALA A 143 -30.70 26.17 -11.30
C ALA A 143 -29.50 27.11 -11.16
N THR A 144 -28.34 26.56 -10.78
CA THR A 144 -27.05 27.25 -10.96
C THR A 144 -26.17 26.42 -11.87
N SER A 145 -25.89 27.06 -13.01
CA SER A 145 -24.94 26.68 -14.04
C SER A 145 -23.54 27.02 -13.54
N GLU A 146 -22.60 26.07 -13.59
CA GLU A 146 -21.17 26.39 -13.61
C GLU A 146 -20.45 25.46 -14.61
N GLN A 147 -20.15 26.03 -15.77
CA GLN A 147 -18.97 25.65 -16.55
C GLN A 147 -17.72 26.10 -15.77
N SER A 148 -16.80 25.21 -15.45
CA SER A 148 -15.36 25.53 -15.52
C SER A 148 -14.44 24.31 -15.36
N THR A 149 -13.82 23.96 -16.48
CA THR A 149 -12.42 23.56 -16.75
C THR A 149 -11.53 22.93 -15.67
N GLY A 150 -10.84 21.84 -16.05
CA GLY A 150 -9.63 21.32 -15.41
C GLY A 150 -9.50 19.79 -15.50
N SER A 151 -9.23 19.22 -16.68
CA SER A 151 -7.89 18.75 -17.08
C SER A 151 -7.15 17.93 -16.01
N CYS A 152 -7.24 16.60 -16.11
CA CYS A 152 -6.25 15.60 -15.68
C CYS A 152 -6.66 14.24 -16.28
N ASP A 153 -6.34 14.01 -17.55
CA ASP A 153 -6.44 12.67 -18.14
C ASP A 153 -5.04 12.20 -18.54
N THR A 154 -4.44 11.39 -17.68
CA THR A 154 -3.30 10.53 -18.03
C THR A 154 -3.50 9.19 -17.33
N SER A 155 -4.49 8.45 -17.81
CA SER A 155 -4.59 7.01 -17.55
C SER A 155 -3.67 6.27 -18.54
N PRO A 156 -2.74 5.41 -18.09
CA PRO A 156 -2.07 4.50 -19.01
C PRO A 156 -2.98 3.29 -19.27
N ASP A 157 -3.29 3.08 -20.55
CA ASP A 157 -3.96 1.90 -21.08
C ASP A 157 -3.25 0.61 -20.61
N THR A 158 -3.98 -0.23 -19.90
CA THR A 158 -3.57 -1.62 -19.65
C THR A 158 -4.22 -2.49 -20.71
N VAL A 159 -3.51 -2.68 -21.83
CA VAL A 159 -3.82 -3.74 -22.78
C VAL A 159 -3.70 -5.09 -22.08
N SER A 160 -4.86 -5.68 -21.76
CA SER A 160 -4.99 -7.04 -21.25
C SER A 160 -4.75 -8.03 -22.39
N PRO A 161 -3.86 -9.03 -22.25
CA PRO A 161 -3.79 -10.13 -23.21
C PRO A 161 -5.00 -11.04 -22.99
N SER A 162 -5.73 -11.33 -24.07
CA SER A 162 -6.82 -12.29 -24.08
C SER A 162 -6.34 -13.69 -23.68
N LEU A 163 -7.00 -14.25 -22.67
CA LEU A 163 -6.86 -15.65 -22.28
C LEU A 163 -7.44 -16.55 -23.37
N SER A 164 -6.63 -17.48 -23.88
CA SER A 164 -7.11 -18.64 -24.65
C SER A 164 -7.90 -19.58 -23.74
N PRO A 165 -9.03 -20.16 -24.18
CA PRO A 165 -9.81 -21.09 -23.36
C PRO A 165 -9.26 -22.50 -23.52
N GLY A 166 -8.81 -23.11 -22.43
CA GLY A 166 -8.47 -24.53 -22.43
C GLY A 166 -7.73 -24.96 -21.16
N PHE A 167 -8.48 -25.24 -20.10
CA PHE A 167 -8.34 -26.48 -19.30
C PHE A 167 -9.36 -26.45 -18.16
N GLU A 168 -10.17 -27.50 -18.07
CA GLU A 168 -11.20 -27.70 -17.06
C GLU A 168 -10.60 -28.11 -15.70
N ASP A 169 -11.27 -27.65 -14.65
CA ASP A 169 -11.60 -28.34 -13.40
C ASP A 169 -10.54 -29.23 -12.72
N LEU A 170 -9.97 -28.73 -11.61
CA LEU A 170 -9.71 -29.53 -10.42
C LEU A 170 -9.90 -28.65 -9.18
N SER A 171 -11.15 -28.45 -8.78
CA SER A 171 -11.48 -28.08 -7.41
C SER A 171 -11.49 -29.32 -6.51
N HIS A 172 -11.01 -29.15 -5.27
CA HIS A 172 -10.92 -30.14 -4.17
C HIS A 172 -9.78 -31.17 -4.23
N VAL A 173 -8.76 -30.99 -3.37
CA VAL A 173 -8.51 -31.87 -2.20
C VAL A 173 -7.30 -31.36 -1.39
N ARG A 174 -7.63 -30.88 -0.18
CA ARG A 174 -6.94 -31.04 1.11
C ARG A 174 -5.52 -30.47 1.31
N SER A 175 -5.52 -29.37 2.05
CA SER A 175 -4.42 -28.89 2.90
C SER A 175 -3.83 -30.02 3.76
N SER A 176 -2.51 -30.18 3.71
CA SER A 176 -1.74 -30.92 4.72
C SER A 176 -0.38 -30.24 4.88
N SER A 177 -0.24 -29.42 5.91
CA SER A 177 1.06 -28.96 6.41
C SER A 177 1.59 -30.02 7.39
N PRO A 178 2.87 -30.44 7.32
CA PRO A 178 3.45 -31.23 8.39
C PRO A 178 3.97 -30.29 9.48
N ALA A 179 3.30 -30.33 10.64
CA ALA A 179 3.90 -29.93 11.90
C ALA A 179 4.94 -30.99 12.29
N ILE A 180 6.21 -30.60 12.43
CA ILE A 180 7.23 -31.42 13.06
C ILE A 180 7.44 -30.89 14.47
N ASN A 181 7.04 -31.68 15.47
CA ASN A 181 7.29 -31.40 16.88
C ASN A 181 7.96 -32.61 17.52
N GLY A 182 9.17 -32.37 18.05
CA GLY A 182 9.69 -32.93 19.30
C GLY A 182 9.96 -34.44 19.40
N ARG A 183 11.24 -34.79 19.60
CA ARG A 183 11.60 -35.81 20.60
C ARG A 183 12.97 -35.52 21.22
N SER A 184 12.99 -35.47 22.55
CA SER A 184 14.12 -35.13 23.42
C SER A 184 14.99 -36.34 23.78
N GLN A 185 16.23 -36.01 24.18
CA GLN A 185 16.95 -36.47 25.39
C GLN A 185 18.13 -37.46 25.23
N THR A 186 19.11 -37.27 26.13
CA THR A 186 20.38 -37.99 26.45
C THR A 186 21.58 -37.53 25.60
N ASP A 187 22.73 -37.10 26.12
CA ASP A 187 23.39 -37.29 27.42
C ASP A 187 24.23 -36.08 27.86
N ASP A 188 24.38 -35.94 29.18
CA ASP A 188 25.31 -35.08 29.92
C ASP A 188 26.69 -35.77 30.08
N GLU A 189 27.79 -35.08 29.74
CA GLU A 189 29.18 -35.21 30.27
C GLU A 189 30.07 -34.26 29.42
N GLU A 190 31.11 -33.52 29.87
CA GLU A 190 31.81 -33.36 31.14
C GLU A 190 32.69 -32.08 30.99
N THR A 191 32.61 -31.15 31.96
CA THR A 191 33.57 -30.11 32.42
C THR A 191 34.32 -29.13 31.48
N PRO A 192 34.42 -27.84 31.89
CA PRO A 192 35.49 -26.91 31.51
C PRO A 192 36.43 -26.58 32.69
N GLY A 193 37.73 -26.45 32.41
CA GLY A 193 38.64 -25.59 33.20
C GLY A 193 39.85 -26.29 33.83
N GLU A 194 41.01 -26.11 33.21
CA GLU A 194 42.24 -25.54 33.79
C GLU A 194 43.12 -24.97 32.66
#